data_AF-A0A0V8QEI6-F1
#
_entry.id   AF-A0A0V8QEI6-F1
#
_cell.length_a   1.000
_cell.length_b   1.000
_cell.length_c   1.000
_cell.angle_alpha   90.00
_cell.angle_beta   90.00
_cell.angle_gamma   90.00
#
_symmetry.space_group_name_H-M   'P 1'
#
loop_
_entity.id
_entity.type
_entity.pdbx_description
1 polymer ?
#
loop_
_entity_poly.entity_id
_entity_poly.type
_entity_poly.pdbx_seq_one_letter_code
_entity_poly.pdbx_strand_id
1 'polypeptide(L)'
;MIMRNWKKKVVTCGLVTVMTMASAARIFAAVDGGRVDPINVPGNDSGVYYELPEDANQSMEEFVKGLSMLTEKEKMQLVADDKAAAPYYQKLEYLENKIEEKTRVILKKAAPYFDERGKLFDAHTELWDKMWDNMTEEQKGLRDYIAIIKASKVLSAKEKAILIKEQNRIEELEKKIDQYYAKAEKATADLRKQVEENTKKINEIHDKSAAIWEKVYGSRN
;
A
#
# COMPACT_ATOMS: atom_id res chain seq x y z
N MET A 1 3.03 26.68 33.64
CA MET A 1 4.18 25.74 33.58
C MET A 1 4.39 25.37 32.12
N ILE A 2 5.59 25.65 31.63
CA ILE A 2 6.00 25.75 30.23
C ILE A 2 6.29 24.36 29.66
N MET A 3 5.70 23.98 28.51
CA MET A 3 6.36 23.10 27.53
C MET A 3 6.06 23.56 26.10
N ARG A 4 6.78 24.61 25.73
CA ARG A 4 7.58 24.75 24.50
C ARG A 4 7.13 23.94 23.27
N ASN A 5 6.40 24.65 22.39
CA ASN A 5 6.22 24.37 20.96
C ASN A 5 7.52 23.91 20.29
N TRP A 6 7.55 22.66 19.81
CA TRP A 6 8.51 22.20 18.79
C TRP A 6 7.74 21.86 17.52
N LYS A 7 7.50 22.87 16.68
CA LYS A 7 7.32 22.63 15.25
C LYS A 7 8.69 22.23 14.68
N LYS A 8 9.00 20.94 14.66
CA LYS A 8 9.99 20.43 13.70
C LYS A 8 9.28 20.36 12.36
N LYS A 9 9.56 21.33 11.49
CA LYS A 9 9.26 21.21 10.07
C LYS A 9 10.11 20.06 9.54
N VAL A 10 9.49 18.92 9.30
CA VAL A 10 10.09 17.86 8.48
C VAL A 10 9.82 18.29 7.05
N VAL A 11 10.83 18.85 6.38
CA VAL A 11 10.80 19.04 4.93
C VAL A 11 11.25 17.70 4.36
N THR A 12 10.29 16.89 3.92
CA THR A 12 10.53 15.64 3.18
C THR A 12 11.08 15.99 1.81
N CYS A 13 12.40 16.17 1.71
CA CYS A 13 13.12 16.16 0.45
C CYS A 13 13.43 14.72 0.07
N GLY A 14 12.73 14.20 -0.96
CA GLY A 14 12.95 12.88 -1.55
C GLY A 14 11.84 11.88 -1.22
N LEU A 15 10.74 11.91 -1.97
CA LEU A 15 9.79 10.81 -2.03
C LEU A 15 10.46 9.62 -2.74
N VAL A 16 11.23 8.81 -2.01
CA VAL A 16 11.22 7.37 -2.24
C VAL A 16 10.30 6.83 -1.16
N THR A 17 9.03 6.68 -1.52
CA THR A 17 8.05 5.98 -0.70
C THR A 17 8.49 4.53 -0.64
N VAL A 18 9.34 4.20 0.35
CA VAL A 18 9.59 2.81 0.69
C VAL A 18 8.23 2.24 1.08
N MET A 19 7.69 1.37 0.22
CA MET A 19 6.53 0.54 0.54
C MET A 19 6.90 -0.35 1.72
N THR A 20 6.72 0.21 2.91
CA THR A 20 6.65 -0.54 4.14
C THR A 20 5.37 -1.34 4.07
N MET A 21 5.47 -2.61 3.63
CA MET A 21 4.43 -3.60 3.90
C MET A 21 4.42 -3.89 5.41
N ALA A 22 3.96 -2.91 6.18
CA ALA A 22 3.58 -3.07 7.56
C ALA A 22 2.15 -3.62 7.58
N SER A 23 2.06 -4.91 7.87
CA SER A 23 1.03 -5.55 8.71
C SER A 23 -0.45 -5.18 8.53
N ALA A 24 -1.22 -6.20 8.12
CA ALA A 24 -2.52 -6.55 8.68
C ALA A 24 -3.49 -5.39 8.99
N ALA A 25 -4.28 -4.96 7.99
CA ALA A 25 -5.51 -4.25 8.23
C ALA A 25 -6.58 -4.71 7.24
N ARG A 26 -7.60 -5.40 7.78
CA ARG A 26 -8.87 -5.68 7.11
C ARG A 26 -9.51 -4.35 6.72
N ILE A 27 -9.66 -4.05 5.43
CA ILE A 27 -10.64 -3.06 4.97
C ILE A 27 -11.35 -3.62 3.74
N PHE A 28 -12.65 -3.84 3.92
CA PHE A 28 -13.60 -4.14 2.87
C PHE A 28 -13.98 -2.83 2.17
N ALA A 29 -13.88 -2.78 0.85
CA ALA A 29 -14.70 -1.92 0.02
C ALA A 29 -15.59 -2.86 -0.82
N ALA A 30 -16.91 -2.67 -0.72
CA ALA A 30 -17.88 -3.36 -1.56
C ALA A 30 -17.56 -3.08 -3.04
N VAL A 31 -17.43 -4.13 -3.84
CA VAL A 31 -17.35 -4.02 -5.31
C VAL A 31 -18.67 -4.52 -5.86
N ASP A 32 -19.35 -3.59 -6.52
CA ASP A 32 -20.51 -3.79 -7.37
C ASP A 32 -20.12 -4.72 -8.52
N GLY A 33 -21.05 -5.59 -8.93
CA GLY A 33 -20.79 -6.71 -9.82
C GLY A 33 -20.21 -6.29 -11.17
N GLY A 34 -19.03 -6.82 -11.52
CA GLY A 34 -18.52 -6.74 -12.89
C GLY A 34 -17.03 -7.02 -13.03
N ARG A 35 -16.70 -8.19 -13.59
CA ARG A 35 -15.40 -8.62 -14.13
C ARG A 35 -14.25 -8.78 -13.12
N VAL A 36 -13.53 -9.89 -13.30
CA VAL A 36 -12.31 -10.23 -12.57
C VAL A 36 -11.17 -9.37 -13.13
N ASP A 37 -11.00 -8.18 -12.60
CA ASP A 37 -9.79 -7.37 -12.83
C ASP A 37 -8.66 -7.84 -11.89
N PRO A 38 -7.39 -7.76 -12.33
CA PRO A 38 -6.25 -8.29 -11.58
C PRO A 38 -6.14 -7.60 -10.21
N ILE A 39 -6.37 -8.38 -9.15
CA ILE A 39 -6.06 -8.15 -7.73
C ILE A 39 -5.77 -6.68 -7.42
N ASN A 40 -6.82 -5.87 -7.31
CA ASN A 40 -6.72 -4.58 -6.65
C ASN A 40 -6.59 -4.85 -5.15
N VAL A 41 -5.35 -4.95 -4.67
CA VAL A 41 -5.06 -4.82 -3.24
C VAL A 41 -5.52 -3.40 -2.88
N PRO A 42 -6.49 -3.20 -1.97
CA PRO A 42 -6.86 -1.84 -1.57
C PRO A 42 -5.70 -1.27 -0.77
N GLY A 43 -4.77 -0.66 -1.48
CA GLY A 43 -3.87 0.32 -0.91
C GLY A 43 -4.77 1.42 -0.38
N ASN A 44 -4.56 1.81 0.88
CA ASN A 44 -4.82 3.19 1.27
C ASN A 44 -3.77 4.07 0.58
N ASP A 45 -3.82 4.08 -0.75
CA ASP A 45 -3.00 4.90 -1.61
C ASP A 45 -3.94 5.94 -2.22
N SER A 46 -4.29 6.92 -1.39
CA SER A 46 -4.65 8.24 -1.91
C SER A 46 -3.40 9.01 -2.36
N GLY A 47 -2.33 8.30 -2.77
CA GLY A 47 -1.32 8.83 -3.64
C GLY A 47 -1.96 9.10 -5.00
N VAL A 48 -2.08 10.37 -5.33
CA VAL A 48 -2.21 10.77 -6.73
C VAL A 48 -1.00 10.19 -7.45
N TYR A 49 -1.21 9.12 -8.22
CA TYR A 49 -0.23 8.66 -9.19
C TYR A 49 -0.14 9.75 -10.25
N TYR A 50 0.87 10.60 -10.15
CA TYR A 50 1.33 11.29 -11.32
C TYR A 50 1.99 10.23 -12.19
N GLU A 51 1.33 9.84 -13.28
CA GLU A 51 2.06 9.36 -14.45
C GLU A 51 3.06 10.48 -14.77
N LEU A 52 4.31 10.29 -14.35
CA LEU A 52 5.40 11.13 -14.84
C LEU A 52 5.38 10.93 -16.35
N PRO A 53 5.21 12.01 -17.13
CA PRO A 53 5.03 11.86 -18.56
C PRO A 53 6.28 11.18 -19.14
N GLU A 54 6.12 10.35 -20.17
CA GLU A 54 7.19 9.50 -20.75
C GLU A 54 8.46 10.30 -21.15
N ASP A 55 8.35 11.62 -21.23
CA ASP A 55 9.36 12.61 -21.57
C ASP A 55 9.93 13.40 -20.35
N ALA A 56 9.55 13.07 -19.11
CA ALA A 56 10.17 13.63 -17.90
C ALA A 56 11.59 13.11 -17.63
N ASN A 57 12.26 12.55 -18.65
CA ASN A 57 13.62 12.04 -18.57
C ASN A 57 14.63 13.13 -18.97
N GLN A 58 14.42 14.36 -18.50
CA GLN A 58 15.45 15.39 -18.58
C GLN A 58 16.61 14.93 -17.68
N SER A 59 17.79 14.74 -18.26
CA SER A 59 18.96 14.32 -17.48
C SER A 59 19.21 15.31 -16.34
N MET A 60 19.79 14.86 -15.22
CA MET A 60 20.17 15.77 -14.13
C MET A 60 21.02 16.94 -14.64
N GLU A 61 21.88 16.69 -15.64
CA GLU A 61 22.70 17.70 -16.31
C GLU A 61 21.89 18.78 -17.04
N GLU A 62 20.78 18.40 -17.68
CA GLU A 62 19.89 19.35 -18.35
C GLU A 62 19.01 20.08 -17.35
N PHE A 63 18.52 19.38 -16.33
CA PHE A 63 17.68 19.95 -15.27
C PHE A 63 18.42 21.08 -14.53
N VAL A 64 19.67 20.84 -14.10
CA VAL A 64 20.43 21.82 -13.31
C VAL A 64 20.91 23.03 -14.11
N LYS A 65 20.97 22.96 -15.46
CA LYS A 65 21.35 24.10 -16.31
C LYS A 65 20.41 25.29 -16.11
N GLY A 66 19.12 25.03 -15.94
CA GLY A 66 18.10 26.06 -15.73
C GLY A 66 18.07 26.65 -14.32
N LEU A 67 18.83 26.09 -13.36
CA LEU A 67 18.80 26.50 -11.96
C LEU A 67 19.76 27.66 -11.70
N SER A 68 19.29 28.88 -11.98
CA SER A 68 20.07 30.13 -11.80
C SER A 68 20.40 30.46 -10.34
N MET A 69 19.71 29.86 -9.37
CA MET A 69 19.99 30.00 -7.93
C MET A 69 21.19 29.17 -7.45
N LEU A 70 21.70 28.26 -8.28
CA LEU A 70 22.80 27.37 -7.94
C LEU A 70 24.11 27.83 -8.58
N THR A 71 25.21 27.68 -7.84
CA THR A 71 26.56 27.83 -8.40
C THR A 71 26.91 26.64 -9.29
N GLU A 72 27.87 26.81 -10.22
CA GLU A 72 28.33 25.71 -11.07
C GLU A 72 28.86 24.51 -10.25
N LYS A 73 29.51 24.76 -9.12
CA LYS A 73 29.96 23.71 -8.20
C LYS A 73 28.78 22.91 -7.63
N GLU A 74 27.70 23.58 -7.25
CA GLU A 74 26.50 22.92 -6.73
C GLU A 74 25.77 22.12 -7.80
N LYS A 75 25.68 22.64 -9.04
CA LYS A 75 25.14 21.90 -10.18
C LYS A 75 25.95 20.63 -10.46
N MET A 76 27.28 20.73 -10.46
CA MET A 76 28.16 19.56 -10.63
C MET A 76 27.98 18.53 -9.52
N GLN A 77 27.77 18.97 -8.27
CA GLN A 77 27.51 18.08 -7.14
C GLN A 77 26.20 17.31 -7.32
N LEU A 78 25.11 17.97 -7.71
CA LEU A 78 23.82 17.31 -7.98
C LEU A 78 23.93 16.26 -9.09
N VAL A 79 24.65 16.58 -10.17
CA VAL A 79 24.92 15.62 -11.27
C VAL A 79 25.75 14.43 -10.79
N ALA A 80 26.75 14.66 -9.94
CA ALA A 80 27.59 13.59 -9.39
C ALA A 80 26.81 12.68 -8.45
N ASP A 81 25.95 13.25 -7.60
CA ASP A 81 25.10 12.50 -6.67
C ASP A 81 24.04 11.69 -7.42
N ASP A 82 23.43 12.24 -8.47
CA ASP A 82 22.51 11.51 -9.34
C ASP A 82 23.18 10.28 -9.99
N LYS A 83 24.37 10.48 -10.58
CA LYS A 83 25.18 9.39 -11.15
C LYS A 83 25.56 8.34 -10.09
N ALA A 84 25.87 8.77 -8.87
CA ALA A 84 26.19 7.87 -7.77
C ALA A 84 24.97 7.09 -7.27
N ALA A 85 23.77 7.68 -7.31
CA ALA A 85 22.52 7.06 -6.88
C ALA A 85 21.94 6.10 -7.93
N ALA A 86 22.19 6.34 -9.23
CA ALA A 86 21.69 5.55 -10.36
C ALA A 86 21.79 4.01 -10.18
N PRO A 87 22.94 3.41 -9.82
CA PRO A 87 23.02 1.95 -9.65
C PRO A 87 22.15 1.44 -8.51
N TYR A 88 21.91 2.26 -7.48
CA TYR A 88 21.03 1.89 -6.38
C TYR A 88 19.56 1.94 -6.82
N TYR A 89 19.13 2.91 -7.62
CA TYR A 89 17.76 2.91 -8.16
C TYR A 89 17.48 1.70 -9.05
N GLN A 90 18.39 1.37 -9.96
CA GLN A 90 18.28 0.16 -10.78
C GLN A 90 18.22 -1.11 -9.91
N LYS A 91 18.95 -1.10 -8.80
CA LYS A 91 18.90 -2.21 -7.84
C LYS A 91 17.57 -2.29 -7.09
N LEU A 92 16.94 -1.16 -6.72
CA LEU A 92 15.61 -1.16 -6.10
C LEU A 92 14.58 -1.78 -7.04
N GLU A 93 14.52 -1.30 -8.29
CA GLU A 93 13.60 -1.81 -9.30
C GLU A 93 13.75 -3.33 -9.48
N TYR A 94 14.99 -3.82 -9.58
CA TYR A 94 15.26 -5.26 -9.64
C TYR A 94 14.75 -6.01 -8.40
N LEU A 95 14.99 -5.49 -7.20
CA LEU A 95 14.61 -6.13 -5.95
C LEU A 95 13.09 -6.16 -5.77
N GLU A 96 12.40 -5.07 -6.08
CA GLU A 96 10.95 -4.93 -6.00
C GLU A 96 10.26 -5.89 -6.96
N ASN A 97 10.71 -5.96 -8.22
CA ASN A 97 10.24 -6.93 -9.20
C ASN A 97 10.42 -8.37 -8.71
N LYS A 98 11.54 -8.68 -8.04
CA LYS A 98 11.78 -10.02 -7.46
C LYS A 98 10.88 -10.32 -6.27
N ILE A 99 10.59 -9.34 -5.42
CA ILE A 99 9.64 -9.47 -4.31
C ILE A 99 8.24 -9.73 -4.86
N GLU A 100 7.80 -8.96 -5.86
CA GLU A 100 6.50 -9.12 -6.49
C GLU A 100 6.37 -10.49 -7.15
N GLU A 101 7.35 -10.89 -7.97
CA GLU A 101 7.38 -12.19 -8.67
C GLU A 101 7.21 -13.34 -7.67
N LYS A 102 8.00 -13.33 -6.59
CA LYS A 102 7.97 -14.38 -5.57
C LYS A 102 6.67 -14.36 -4.77
N THR A 103 6.17 -13.19 -4.42
CA THR A 103 4.88 -13.03 -3.72
C THR A 103 3.75 -13.59 -4.57
N ARG A 104 3.68 -13.20 -5.85
CA ARG A 104 2.71 -13.69 -6.83
C ARG A 104 2.74 -15.21 -6.97
N VAL A 105 3.93 -15.82 -7.07
CA VAL A 105 4.07 -17.30 -7.16
C VAL A 105 3.50 -17.99 -5.92
N ILE A 106 3.67 -17.40 -4.73
CA ILE A 106 3.13 -17.95 -3.48
C ILE A 106 1.61 -17.75 -3.41
N LEU A 107 1.12 -16.55 -3.69
CA LEU A 107 -0.31 -16.22 -3.62
C LEU A 107 -1.14 -16.90 -4.70
N LYS A 108 -0.55 -17.24 -5.86
CA LYS A 108 -1.22 -18.06 -6.88
C LYS A 108 -1.68 -19.42 -6.31
N LYS A 109 -0.99 -19.96 -5.31
CA LYS A 109 -1.39 -21.21 -4.64
C LYS A 109 -2.56 -21.01 -3.66
N ALA A 110 -2.88 -19.78 -3.30
CA ALA A 110 -4.04 -19.42 -2.51
C ALA A 110 -5.27 -19.09 -3.36
N ALA A 111 -5.15 -19.05 -4.70
CA ALA A 111 -6.24 -18.70 -5.61
C ALA A 111 -7.56 -19.45 -5.33
N PRO A 112 -7.58 -20.77 -5.07
CA PRO A 112 -8.83 -21.46 -4.78
C PRO A 112 -9.57 -20.93 -3.54
N TYR A 113 -8.83 -20.43 -2.53
CA TYR A 113 -9.43 -19.85 -1.33
C TYR A 113 -9.99 -18.45 -1.60
N PHE A 114 -9.32 -17.66 -2.46
CA PHE A 114 -9.84 -16.38 -2.92
C PHE A 114 -11.13 -16.57 -3.75
N ASP A 115 -11.13 -17.54 -4.66
CA ASP A 115 -12.29 -17.85 -5.50
C ASP A 115 -13.48 -18.32 -4.66
N GLU A 116 -13.25 -19.21 -3.69
CA GLU A 116 -14.30 -19.67 -2.78
C GLU A 116 -14.84 -18.53 -1.90
N ARG A 117 -13.95 -17.69 -1.36
CA ARG A 117 -14.33 -16.52 -0.56
C ARG A 117 -15.15 -15.53 -1.37
N GLY A 118 -14.77 -15.25 -2.62
CA GLY A 118 -15.53 -14.39 -3.53
C GLY A 118 -16.94 -14.93 -3.78
N LYS A 119 -17.06 -16.22 -4.12
CA LYS A 119 -18.37 -16.88 -4.30
C LYS A 119 -19.26 -16.80 -3.06
N LEU A 120 -18.69 -16.82 -1.86
CA LEU A 120 -19.44 -16.70 -0.61
C LEU A 120 -19.90 -15.26 -0.34
N PHE A 121 -19.18 -14.24 -0.81
CA PHE A 121 -19.65 -12.85 -0.76
C PHE A 121 -20.78 -12.59 -1.76
N ASP A 122 -20.70 -13.21 -2.94
CA ASP A 122 -21.74 -13.09 -3.97
C ASP A 122 -22.97 -13.97 -3.67
N ALA A 123 -22.86 -14.88 -2.69
CA ALA A 123 -23.95 -15.76 -2.30
C ALA A 123 -24.94 -15.03 -1.39
N HIS A 124 -26.23 -15.35 -1.57
CA HIS A 124 -27.33 -14.87 -0.73
C HIS A 124 -27.36 -13.35 -0.54
N THR A 125 -27.01 -12.59 -1.59
CA THR A 125 -27.06 -11.12 -1.60
C THR A 125 -28.41 -10.59 -1.13
N GLU A 126 -29.52 -11.19 -1.56
CA GLU A 126 -30.86 -10.81 -1.12
C GLU A 126 -31.05 -10.92 0.42
N LEU A 127 -30.40 -11.89 1.08
CA LEU A 127 -30.45 -12.02 2.54
C LEU A 127 -29.58 -10.97 3.24
N TRP A 128 -28.43 -10.65 2.65
CA TRP A 128 -27.56 -9.57 3.11
C TRP A 128 -28.27 -8.23 2.97
N ASP A 129 -28.82 -7.91 1.81
CA ASP A 129 -29.57 -6.69 1.53
C ASP A 129 -30.75 -6.56 2.49
N LYS A 130 -31.56 -7.61 2.63
CA LYS A 130 -32.65 -7.67 3.60
C LYS A 130 -32.18 -7.31 5.02
N MET A 131 -31.03 -7.82 5.44
CA MET A 131 -30.48 -7.51 6.77
C MET A 131 -29.95 -6.07 6.86
N TRP A 132 -29.20 -5.61 5.86
CA TRP A 132 -28.56 -4.29 5.85
C TRP A 132 -29.59 -3.17 5.74
N ASP A 133 -30.60 -3.32 4.88
CA ASP A 133 -31.70 -2.39 4.68
C ASP A 133 -32.56 -2.19 5.94
N ASN A 134 -32.54 -3.18 6.85
CA ASN A 134 -33.35 -3.19 8.06
C ASN A 134 -32.50 -3.28 9.34
N MET A 135 -31.27 -2.74 9.31
CA MET A 135 -30.43 -2.66 10.50
C MET A 135 -31.05 -1.81 11.60
N THR A 136 -31.09 -2.38 12.80
CA THR A 136 -31.41 -1.62 14.02
C THR A 136 -30.20 -0.80 14.50
N GLU A 137 -30.44 0.26 15.30
CA GLU A 137 -29.37 1.05 15.92
C GLU A 137 -28.45 0.20 16.81
N GLU A 138 -29.01 -0.79 17.52
CA GLU A 138 -28.24 -1.77 18.30
C GLU A 138 -27.28 -2.55 17.39
N GLN A 139 -27.75 -3.02 16.23
CA GLN A 139 -26.90 -3.74 15.27
C GLN A 139 -25.81 -2.86 14.67
N LYS A 140 -26.06 -1.56 14.44
CA LYS A 140 -25.06 -0.63 13.88
C LYS A 140 -23.86 -0.42 14.80
N GLY A 141 -24.02 -0.65 16.10
CA GLY A 141 -22.94 -0.61 17.09
C GLY A 141 -22.05 -1.85 17.11
N LEU A 142 -22.44 -2.94 16.44
CA LEU A 142 -21.69 -4.19 16.42
C LEU A 142 -20.60 -4.16 15.34
N ARG A 143 -19.47 -4.80 15.63
CA ARG A 143 -18.32 -4.93 14.69
C ARG A 143 -18.10 -6.35 14.17
N ASP A 144 -18.86 -7.30 14.70
CA ASP A 144 -18.74 -8.72 14.39
C ASP A 144 -19.94 -9.16 13.53
N TYR A 145 -19.67 -9.70 12.33
CA TYR A 145 -20.72 -10.08 11.38
C TYR A 145 -21.66 -11.14 11.94
N ILE A 146 -21.13 -12.12 12.69
CA ILE A 146 -21.97 -13.16 13.31
C ILE A 146 -22.90 -12.54 14.35
N ALA A 147 -22.42 -11.59 15.16
CA ALA A 147 -23.23 -10.85 16.11
C ALA A 147 -24.30 -10.01 15.40
N ILE A 148 -23.96 -9.33 14.29
CA ILE A 148 -24.90 -8.56 13.47
C ILE A 148 -26.01 -9.46 12.92
N ILE A 149 -25.67 -10.62 12.36
CA ILE A 149 -26.64 -11.61 11.84
C ILE A 149 -27.55 -12.12 12.96
N LYS A 150 -26.98 -12.46 14.12
CA LYS A 150 -27.74 -12.95 15.28
C LYS A 150 -28.72 -11.91 15.79
N ALA A 151 -28.31 -10.65 15.85
CA ALA A 151 -29.11 -9.53 16.34
C ALA A 151 -30.21 -9.09 15.35
N SER A 152 -30.15 -9.52 14.07
CA SER A 152 -31.16 -9.19 13.06
C SER A 152 -32.58 -9.54 13.51
N LYS A 153 -33.49 -8.58 13.37
CA LYS A 153 -34.92 -8.74 13.68
C LYS A 153 -35.74 -9.17 12.45
N VAL A 154 -35.17 -9.06 11.25
CA VAL A 154 -35.86 -9.36 9.98
C VAL A 154 -35.52 -10.73 9.40
N LEU A 155 -34.37 -11.29 9.77
CA LEU A 155 -33.97 -12.63 9.35
C LEU A 155 -34.63 -13.69 10.24
N SER A 156 -35.21 -14.71 9.61
CA SER A 156 -35.65 -15.94 10.26
C SER A 156 -34.47 -16.74 10.80
N ALA A 157 -34.75 -17.69 11.71
CA ALA A 157 -33.73 -18.58 12.23
C ALA A 157 -32.99 -19.38 11.14
N LYS A 158 -33.68 -19.77 10.06
CA LYS A 158 -33.09 -20.48 8.93
C LYS A 158 -32.16 -19.58 8.12
N GLU A 159 -32.59 -18.36 7.79
CA GLU A 159 -31.77 -17.39 7.05
C GLU A 159 -30.51 -17.01 7.85
N LYS A 160 -30.65 -16.81 9.17
CA LYS A 160 -29.49 -16.58 10.05
C LYS A 160 -28.50 -17.75 10.02
N ALA A 161 -29.00 -18.99 10.04
CA ALA A 161 -28.13 -20.16 10.01
C ALA A 161 -27.33 -20.27 8.71
N ILE A 162 -27.92 -19.88 7.57
CA ILE A 162 -27.23 -19.82 6.27
C ILE A 162 -26.09 -18.81 6.34
N LEU A 163 -26.40 -17.55 6.67
CA LEU A 163 -25.40 -16.47 6.69
C LEU A 163 -24.30 -16.71 7.73
N ILE A 164 -24.63 -17.28 8.90
CA ILE A 164 -23.62 -17.64 9.91
C ILE A 164 -22.69 -18.74 9.40
N LYS A 165 -23.22 -19.75 8.70
CA LYS A 165 -22.41 -20.83 8.14
C LYS A 165 -21.43 -20.28 7.10
N GLU A 166 -21.90 -19.38 6.23
CA GLU A 166 -21.07 -18.73 5.21
C GLU A 166 -20.02 -17.82 5.84
N GLN A 167 -20.39 -17.00 6.83
CA GLN A 167 -19.47 -16.16 7.56
C GLN A 167 -18.37 -16.97 8.26
N ASN A 168 -18.71 -18.07 8.93
CA ASN A 168 -17.71 -18.98 9.52
C ASN A 168 -16.75 -19.53 8.45
N ARG A 169 -17.28 -19.89 7.27
CA ARG A 169 -16.46 -20.39 6.17
C ARG A 169 -15.53 -19.31 5.62
N ILE A 170 -16.01 -18.07 5.47
CA ILE A 170 -15.18 -16.92 5.08
C ILE A 170 -14.04 -16.74 6.08
N GLU A 171 -14.30 -16.79 7.38
CA GLU A 171 -13.26 -16.67 8.42
C GLU A 171 -12.21 -17.78 8.35
N GLU A 172 -12.61 -19.03 8.04
CA GLU A 172 -11.65 -20.12 7.80
C GLU A 172 -10.79 -19.88 6.55
N LEU A 173 -11.39 -19.39 5.47
CA LEU A 173 -10.69 -19.08 4.23
C LEU A 173 -9.71 -17.93 4.42
N GLU A 174 -10.10 -16.88 5.13
CA GLU A 174 -9.22 -15.75 5.49
C GLU A 174 -7.99 -16.24 6.26
N LYS A 175 -8.15 -17.10 7.27
CA LYS A 175 -7.02 -17.68 8.01
C LYS A 175 -6.06 -18.44 7.09
N LYS A 176 -6.58 -19.16 6.08
CA LYS A 176 -5.73 -19.87 5.11
C LYS A 176 -5.00 -18.88 4.20
N ILE A 177 -5.69 -17.86 3.69
CA ILE A 177 -5.11 -16.80 2.87
C ILE A 177 -3.98 -16.08 3.63
N ASP A 178 -4.21 -15.73 4.90
CA ASP A 178 -3.21 -15.10 5.77
C ASP A 178 -1.94 -15.94 5.91
N GLN A 179 -2.06 -17.28 5.99
CA GLN A 179 -0.89 -18.16 6.00
C GLN A 179 -0.07 -18.08 4.71
N TYR A 180 -0.68 -17.81 3.55
CA TYR A 180 0.07 -17.60 2.31
C TYR A 180 0.73 -16.23 2.25
N TYR A 181 0.09 -15.18 2.79
CA TYR A 181 0.74 -13.88 2.95
C TYR A 181 1.94 -13.97 3.89
N ALA A 182 1.82 -14.63 5.05
CA ALA A 182 2.93 -14.85 5.97
C ALA A 182 4.08 -15.67 5.33
N LYS A 183 3.74 -16.66 4.48
CA LYS A 183 4.75 -17.40 3.69
C LYS A 183 5.44 -16.48 2.69
N ALA A 184 4.70 -15.62 2.00
CA ALA A 184 5.27 -14.66 1.05
C ALA A 184 6.19 -13.67 1.75
N GLU A 185 5.76 -13.11 2.88
CA GLU A 185 6.54 -12.22 3.74
C GLU A 185 7.88 -12.87 4.13
N LYS A 186 7.83 -14.06 4.74
CA LYS A 186 9.02 -14.81 5.13
C LYS A 186 9.93 -15.11 3.94
N ALA A 187 9.38 -15.51 2.81
CA ALA A 187 10.17 -15.88 1.62
C ALA A 187 10.84 -14.68 0.94
N THR A 188 10.39 -13.46 1.22
CA THR A 188 10.89 -12.20 0.63
C THR A 188 11.63 -11.33 1.64
N ALA A 189 11.82 -11.80 2.89
CA ALA A 189 12.45 -11.04 3.97
C ALA A 189 13.86 -10.52 3.61
N ASP A 190 14.72 -11.38 3.06
CA ASP A 190 16.09 -11.00 2.69
C ASP A 190 16.13 -9.98 1.53
N LEU A 191 15.15 -10.04 0.61
CA LEU A 191 15.03 -9.06 -0.47
C LEU A 191 14.56 -7.71 0.07
N ARG A 192 13.59 -7.70 1.00
CA ARG A 192 13.14 -6.48 1.67
C ARG A 192 14.25 -5.83 2.49
N LYS A 193 15.09 -6.62 3.16
CA LYS A 193 16.27 -6.12 3.84
C LYS A 193 17.24 -5.44 2.87
N GLN A 194 17.46 -6.03 1.69
CA GLN A 194 18.27 -5.39 0.66
C GLN A 194 17.64 -4.09 0.13
N VAL A 195 16.31 -4.01 0.00
CA VAL A 195 15.60 -2.76 -0.35
C VAL A 195 15.87 -1.68 0.70
N GLU A 196 15.78 -2.00 1.98
CA GLU A 196 16.06 -1.07 3.08
C GLU A 196 17.52 -0.60 3.05
N GLU A 197 18.48 -1.52 2.94
CA GLU A 197 19.91 -1.21 2.86
C GLU A 197 20.24 -0.33 1.64
N ASN A 198 19.59 -0.59 0.51
CA ASN A 198 19.81 0.13 -0.73
C ASN A 198 19.17 1.54 -0.69
N THR A 199 17.99 1.67 -0.09
CA THR A 199 17.36 2.97 0.19
C THR A 199 18.24 3.81 1.10
N LYS A 200 18.83 3.21 2.15
CA LYS A 200 19.74 3.92 3.04
C LYS A 200 20.92 4.54 2.29
N LYS A 201 21.52 3.81 1.34
CA LYS A 201 22.62 4.32 0.51
C LYS A 201 22.19 5.49 -0.39
N ILE A 202 20.99 5.41 -0.96
CA ILE A 202 20.41 6.52 -1.74
C ILE A 202 20.24 7.75 -0.85
N ASN A 203 19.69 7.59 0.36
CA ASN A 203 19.53 8.68 1.31
C ASN A 203 20.89 9.29 1.73
N GLU A 204 21.90 8.46 2.02
CA GLU A 204 23.26 8.93 2.35
C GLU A 204 23.90 9.75 1.20
N ILE A 205 23.54 9.48 -0.06
CA ILE A 205 23.96 10.28 -1.21
C ILE A 205 23.21 11.61 -1.22
N HIS A 206 21.88 11.58 -1.10
CA HIS A 206 21.05 12.80 -1.14
C HIS A 206 21.30 13.74 0.04
N ASP A 207 21.64 13.20 1.21
CA ASP A 207 21.97 13.98 2.41
C ASP A 207 23.14 14.94 2.17
N LYS A 208 24.10 14.58 1.30
CA LYS A 208 25.24 15.44 0.93
C LYS A 208 24.80 16.70 0.17
N SER A 209 23.70 16.58 -0.57
CA SER A 209 23.13 17.64 -1.41
C SER A 209 21.85 18.23 -0.84
N ALA A 210 21.44 17.86 0.37
CA ALA A 210 20.21 18.35 0.99
C ALA A 210 20.15 19.89 1.05
N ALA A 211 21.25 20.54 1.45
CA ALA A 211 21.32 22.00 1.49
C ALA A 211 21.23 22.66 0.10
N ILE A 212 21.61 21.95 -0.96
CA ILE A 212 21.49 22.42 -2.35
C ILE A 212 20.03 22.31 -2.78
N TRP A 213 19.38 21.18 -2.50
CA TRP A 213 17.95 20.95 -2.80
C TRP A 213 17.02 21.91 -2.06
N GLU A 214 17.35 22.30 -0.83
CA GLU A 214 16.63 23.36 -0.09
C GLU A 214 16.66 24.70 -0.83
N LYS A 215 17.72 25.04 -1.57
CA LYS A 215 17.74 26.26 -2.40
C LYS A 215 16.80 26.15 -3.60
N VAL A 216 16.72 24.95 -4.19
CA VAL A 216 15.89 24.67 -5.37
C VAL A 216 14.39 24.69 -5.03
N TYR A 217 14.00 24.03 -3.93
CA TYR A 217 12.59 23.83 -3.58
C TYR A 217 12.12 24.66 -2.38
N GLY A 218 13.01 25.04 -1.46
CA GLY A 218 12.70 25.88 -0.30
C GLY A 218 12.59 27.37 -0.62
N SER A 219 12.88 27.78 -1.86
CA SER A 219 12.73 29.17 -2.35
C SER A 219 11.31 29.50 -2.86
N ARG A 220 10.37 28.56 -2.82
CA ARG A 220 8.94 28.84 -3.00
C ARG A 220 8.33 29.39 -1.70
N ASN A 221 8.51 30.69 -1.46
CA ASN A 221 7.63 31.51 -0.63
C ASN A 221 7.19 32.73 -1.44
#